data_AF-A0A6M1NW99-F1
#
_entry.id   AF-A0A6M1NW99-F1
#
_cell.length_a   1.000
_cell.length_b   1.000
_cell.length_c   1.000
_cell.angle_alpha   90.00
_cell.angle_beta   90.00
_cell.angle_gamma   90.00
#
_symmetry.space_group_name_H-M   'P 1'
#
loop_
_entity.id
_entity.type
_entity.pdbx_description
1 polymer ?
#
loop_
_entity_poly.entity_id
_entity_poly.type
_entity_poly.pdbx_seq_one_letter_code
_entity_poly.pdbx_strand_id
1 'polypeptide(L)' 'MSTNRLKHYLKCHLIFVCKYRKKLLVGQLKDNIRSFLLNITSNSDFEIEVFES' A
#
# COMPACT_ATOMS: atom_id res chain seq x y z
N MET A 1 -25.61 18.64 16.09
CA MET A 1 -25.30 18.61 14.64
C MET A 1 -24.97 17.17 14.27
N SER A 2 -25.84 16.51 13.50
CA SER A 2 -25.75 15.08 13.19
C SER A 2 -24.68 14.82 12.12
N THR A 3 -23.47 14.46 12.53
CA THR A 3 -22.45 13.92 11.62
C THR A 3 -22.80 12.46 11.31
N ASN A 4 -23.41 12.28 10.14
CA ASN A 4 -23.45 11.09 9.28
C ASN A 4 -22.93 9.77 9.91
N ARG A 5 -23.85 8.84 10.26
CA ARG A 5 -23.56 7.52 10.85
C ARG A 5 -23.29 6.43 9.81
N LEU A 6 -22.57 6.75 8.73
CA LEU A 6 -22.22 5.71 7.76
C LEU A 6 -20.98 4.96 8.24
N LYS A 7 -21.19 3.75 8.75
CA LYS A 7 -20.10 2.79 9.01
C LYS A 7 -19.64 2.24 7.66
N HIS A 8 -18.46 2.65 7.20
CA HIS A 8 -17.86 2.13 5.98
C HIS A 8 -16.66 1.25 6.31
N TYR A 9 -16.53 0.15 5.58
CA TYR A 9 -15.39 -0.74 5.65
C TYR A 9 -14.90 -1.01 4.23
N LEU A 10 -13.98 -0.16 3.78
CA LEU A 10 -13.44 -0.22 2.42
C LEU A 10 -12.11 -0.95 2.45
N LYS A 11 -12.02 -2.02 1.65
CA LYS A 11 -10.78 -2.75 1.39
C LYS A 11 -10.54 -2.82 -0.11
N CYS A 12 -9.28 -2.83 -0.50
CA CYS A 12 -8.89 -3.08 -1.88
C CYS A 12 -7.64 -3.95 -1.93
N HIS A 13 -7.50 -4.70 -3.02
CA HIS A 13 -6.28 -5.44 -3.34
C HIS A 13 -5.60 -4.71 -4.50
N LEU A 14 -4.46 -4.09 -4.22
CA LEU A 14 -3.65 -3.38 -5.21
C LEU A 14 -2.47 -4.24 -5.64
N ILE A 15 -2.29 -4.40 -6.95
CA ILE A 15 -1.17 -5.14 -7.53
C ILE A 15 -0.37 -4.20 -8.43
N PHE A 16 0.92 -4.04 -8.12
CA PHE A 16 1.84 -3.20 -8.89
C PHE A 16 2.84 -4.06 -9.66
N VAL A 17 3.22 -3.59 -10.86
CA VAL A 17 4.23 -4.24 -11.71
C VAL A 17 5.26 -3.23 -12.19
N CYS A 18 6.51 -3.67 -12.35
CA CYS A 18 7.54 -2.83 -12.94
C CYS A 18 7.27 -2.55 -14.42
N LYS A 19 7.76 -1.40 -14.90
CA LYS A 19 7.74 -1.06 -16.33
C LYS A 19 8.37 -2.20 -17.15
N TYR A 20 7.68 -2.60 -18.23
CA TYR A 20 8.03 -3.74 -19.08
C TYR A 20 8.06 -5.10 -18.35
N ARG A 21 7.43 -5.22 -17.18
CA ARG A 21 7.45 -6.40 -16.30
C ARG A 21 8.86 -6.93 -16.01
N LYS A 22 9.87 -6.05 -16.02
CA LYS A 22 11.23 -6.43 -15.65
C LYS A 22 11.23 -6.88 -14.18
N LYS A 23 11.99 -7.94 -13.87
CA LYS A 23 12.13 -8.48 -12.50
C LYS A 23 13.09 -7.62 -11.67
N LEU A 24 12.73 -6.35 -11.44
CA LEU A 24 13.57 -5.37 -10.74
C LEU A 24 13.35 -5.40 -9.22
N LEU A 25 12.17 -5.85 -8.74
CA LEU A 25 11.81 -5.89 -7.32
C LEU A 25 12.52 -7.02 -6.57
N VAL A 26 13.85 -6.98 -6.52
CA VAL A 26 14.71 -7.98 -5.87
C VAL A 26 15.76 -7.29 -5.00
N GLY A 27 16.31 -8.02 -4.03
CA GLY A 27 17.34 -7.52 -3.12
C GLY A 27 16.95 -6.19 -2.44
N GLN A 28 17.91 -5.27 -2.36
CA GLN A 28 17.74 -3.97 -1.70
C GLN A 28 16.61 -3.12 -2.29
N LEU A 29 16.34 -3.21 -3.60
CA LEU A 29 15.28 -2.40 -4.21
C LEU A 29 13.90 -2.79 -3.69
N LYS A 30 13.67 -4.08 -3.45
CA LYS A 30 12.44 -4.59 -2.84
C LYS A 30 12.25 -4.02 -1.43
N ASP A 31 13.31 -4.07 -0.61
CA ASP A 31 13.25 -3.64 0.78
C ASP A 31 13.07 -2.12 0.91
N ASN A 32 13.72 -1.36 0.01
CA ASN A 32 13.53 0.08 -0.11
C ASN A 32 12.08 0.44 -0.48
N ILE A 33 11.51 -0.23 -1.49
CA ILE A 33 10.12 0.01 -1.91
C ILE A 33 9.13 -0.30 -0.79
N ARG A 34 9.33 -1.40 -0.06
CA ARG A 34 8.53 -1.71 1.12
C ARG A 34 8.61 -0.60 2.16
N SER A 35 9.81 -0.11 2.46
CA SER A 35 10.03 0.97 3.42
C SER A 35 9.38 2.28 2.97
N PHE A 36 9.45 2.62 1.68
CA PHE A 36 8.77 3.79 1.12
C PHE A 36 7.25 3.68 1.22
N LEU A 37 6.66 2.52 0.90
CA LEU A 37 5.22 2.32 1.00
C LEU A 37 4.74 2.42 2.45
N LEU A 38 5.47 1.83 3.39
CA LEU A 38 5.18 1.96 4.82
C LEU A 38 5.27 3.42 5.30
N ASN A 39 6.27 4.17 4.84
CA ASN A 39 6.39 5.60 5.15
C ASN A 39 5.27 6.45 4.53
N ILE A 40 4.79 6.11 3.33
CA ILE A 40 3.62 6.78 2.75
C ILE A 40 2.39 6.51 3.62
N THR A 41 2.20 5.27 4.05
CA THR A 41 1.03 4.88 4.85
C THR A 41 1.04 5.48 6.25
N SER A 42 2.20 5.61 6.88
CA SER A 42 2.31 6.27 8.18
C SER A 42 1.92 7.76 8.14
N ASN A 43 1.92 8.35 6.94
CA ASN A 43 1.56 9.74 6.70
C ASN A 43 0.21 9.88 5.97
N SER A 44 -0.60 8.82 5.87
CA SER A 44 -1.87 8.80 5.13
C SER A 44 -3.02 8.27 5.98
N ASP A 45 -4.26 8.53 5.54
CA ASP A 45 -5.49 8.08 6.21
C ASP A 45 -5.90 6.63 5.86
N PHE A 46 -4.94 5.77 5.49
CA PHE A 46 -5.19 4.36 5.16
C PHE A 46 -4.12 3.45 5.76
N GLU A 47 -4.49 2.20 6.00
CA GLU A 47 -3.63 1.17 6.58
C GLU A 47 -3.34 0.07 5.56
N ILE A 48 -2.11 -0.47 5.59
CA ILE A 48 -1.78 -1.70 4.87
C ILE A 48 -2.04 -2.88 5.80
N GLU A 49 -3.02 -3.71 5.45
CA GLU A 49 -3.33 -4.94 6.19
C GLU A 49 -2.34 -6.07 5.87
N VAL A 50 -1.99 -6.23 4.58
CA VAL A 50 -1.10 -7.29 4.11
C VAL A 50 -0.19 -6.76 3.00
N PHE A 51 1.08 -7.16 3.05
CA PHE A 51 2.05 -6.94 1.98
C PHE A 51 2.53 -8.29 1.46
N GLU A 52 2.02 -8.71 0.29
CA GLU A 52 2.40 -9.96 -0.37
C GLU A 52 3.54 -9.72 -1.37
N SER A 53 4.47 -10.67 -1.47
CA SER A 53 5.60 -10.64 -2.42
C SER A 53 5.86 -12.00 -3.04
#